data_AF-A0A8S3WCJ2-F1
#
_entry.id   AF-A0A8S3WCJ2-F1
#
_cell.length_a   1.000
_cell.length_b   1.000
_cell.length_c   1.000
_cell.angle_alpha   90.00
_cell.angle_beta   90.00
_cell.angle_gamma   90.00
#
_symmetry.space_group_name_H-M   'P 1'
#
loop_
_entity.id
_entity.type
_entity.pdbx_description
1 polymer ?
#
loop_
_entity_poly.entity_id
_entity_poly.type
_entity_poly.pdbx_seq_one_letter_code
_entity_poly.pdbx_strand_id
1 'polypeptide(L)'
;MRESAPIIESKFTDSNTNKRKNLEWIRVQKSLKELTGKSREFTQLKGFWRRTKVAAKKSVAQHKRALQATGGGQRPTSPGDDHLKIMELCPTDFVKEENLYDSDAVPQHGEVIVLGGTEEQNNTLYDIDEDEILPAEEPAEQQMITVANVHSEEIDIKMPECSKKTQMMFPPKVDKKQIREKKTNKLAGKEALLRSNIEFKERASAMLEEGH
;
A
#
# COMPACT_ATOMS: atom_id res chain seq x y z
N MET A 1 10.90 3.17 -9.58
CA MET A 1 9.95 3.04 -8.44
C MET A 1 8.79 4.02 -8.51
N ARG A 2 8.96 5.30 -8.90
CA ARG A 2 7.84 6.25 -9.01
C ARG A 2 6.63 5.70 -9.78
N GLU A 3 6.85 5.15 -10.97
CA GLU A 3 5.78 4.59 -11.80
C GLU A 3 5.15 3.32 -11.23
N SER A 4 5.94 2.43 -10.62
CA SER A 4 5.47 1.14 -10.12
C SER A 4 4.82 1.21 -8.74
N ALA A 5 5.07 2.28 -7.96
CA ALA A 5 4.60 2.41 -6.58
C ALA A 5 3.06 2.35 -6.45
N PRO A 6 2.25 3.06 -7.26
CA PRO A 6 0.79 3.00 -7.14
C PRO A 6 0.22 1.58 -7.34
N ILE A 7 0.84 0.79 -8.23
CA ILE A 7 0.40 -0.59 -8.50
C ILE A 7 0.84 -1.51 -7.37
N ILE A 8 2.10 -1.39 -6.93
CA ILE A 8 2.70 -2.20 -5.87
C ILE A 8 2.02 -1.96 -4.52
N GLU A 9 1.70 -0.70 -4.20
CA GLU A 9 1.11 -0.26 -2.93
C GLU A 9 -0.41 -0.30 -2.89
N SER A 10 -1.06 -0.71 -4.00
CA SER A 10 -2.50 -0.89 -4.04
C SER A 10 -2.98 -1.77 -2.87
N LYS A 11 -4.07 -1.38 -2.21
CA LYS A 11 -4.67 -2.15 -1.10
C LYS A 11 -5.55 -3.32 -1.59
N PHE A 12 -5.86 -3.39 -2.89
CA PHE A 12 -6.69 -4.47 -3.44
C PHE A 12 -5.96 -5.82 -3.40
N THR A 13 -6.69 -6.86 -3.03
CA THR A 13 -6.19 -8.22 -2.82
C THR A 13 -6.73 -9.23 -3.84
N ASP A 14 -7.43 -8.77 -4.87
CA ASP A 14 -7.97 -9.65 -5.91
C ASP A 14 -6.86 -10.28 -6.77
N SER A 15 -7.18 -11.41 -7.39
CA SER A 15 -6.25 -12.20 -8.20
C SER A 15 -5.61 -11.39 -9.34
N ASN A 16 -6.36 -10.49 -9.98
CA ASN A 16 -5.86 -9.71 -11.11
C ASN A 16 -4.89 -8.62 -10.63
N THR A 17 -5.23 -7.91 -9.55
CA THR A 17 -4.32 -6.95 -8.92
C THR A 17 -3.05 -7.62 -8.42
N ASN A 18 -3.15 -8.80 -7.81
CA ASN A 18 -1.96 -9.53 -7.34
C ASN A 18 -1.04 -9.96 -8.49
N LYS A 19 -1.61 -10.40 -9.63
CA LYS A 19 -0.83 -10.66 -10.85
C LYS A 19 -0.12 -9.39 -11.34
N ARG A 20 -0.84 -8.27 -11.45
CA ARG A 20 -0.27 -6.97 -11.86
C ARG A 20 0.85 -6.51 -10.93
N LYS A 21 0.65 -6.61 -9.61
CA LYS A 21 1.69 -6.33 -8.61
C LYS A 21 2.94 -7.16 -8.84
N ASN A 22 2.79 -8.47 -9.08
CA ASN A 22 3.93 -9.35 -9.31
C ASN A 22 4.68 -9.00 -10.60
N LEU A 23 3.97 -8.69 -11.69
CA LEU A 23 4.58 -8.22 -12.93
C LEU A 23 5.35 -6.91 -12.73
N GLU A 24 4.78 -5.96 -12.00
CA GLU A 24 5.46 -4.71 -11.68
C GLU A 24 6.70 -4.92 -10.80
N TRP A 25 6.66 -5.84 -9.84
CA TRP A 25 7.84 -6.19 -9.07
C TRP A 25 8.96 -6.79 -9.94
N ILE A 26 8.62 -7.60 -10.96
CA ILE A 26 9.59 -8.12 -11.93
C ILE A 26 10.18 -6.97 -12.76
N ARG A 27 9.35 -6.01 -13.20
CA ARG A 27 9.81 -4.81 -13.92
C ARG A 27 10.80 -4.01 -13.09
N VAL A 28 10.50 -3.76 -11.81
CA VAL A 28 11.41 -3.07 -10.88
C VAL A 28 12.72 -3.84 -10.70
N GLN A 29 12.65 -5.17 -10.56
CA GLN A 29 13.85 -6.01 -10.43
C GLN A 29 14.74 -5.92 -11.67
N LYS A 30 14.15 -5.96 -12.87
CA LYS A 30 14.85 -5.82 -14.16
C LYS A 30 15.53 -4.45 -14.25
N SER A 31 14.79 -3.37 -13.98
CA SER A 31 15.33 -2.01 -13.98
C SER A 31 16.47 -1.83 -12.97
N LEU A 32 16.34 -2.40 -11.75
CA LEU A 32 17.41 -2.36 -10.75
C LEU A 32 18.67 -3.09 -11.22
N LYS A 33 18.51 -4.24 -11.88
CA LYS A 33 19.62 -5.02 -12.45
C LYS A 33 20.30 -4.24 -13.57
N GLU A 34 19.55 -3.55 -14.43
CA GLU A 34 20.09 -2.70 -15.49
C GLU A 34 20.89 -1.52 -14.90
N LEU A 35 20.39 -0.89 -13.83
CA LEU A 35 21.05 0.26 -13.19
C LEU A 35 22.28 -0.12 -12.35
N THR A 36 22.23 -1.25 -11.64
CA THR A 36 23.26 -1.62 -10.65
C THR A 36 24.21 -2.72 -11.14
N GLY A 37 23.85 -3.41 -12.23
CA GLY A 37 24.54 -4.63 -12.70
C GLY A 37 24.34 -5.87 -11.82
N LYS A 38 23.67 -5.73 -10.67
CA LYS A 38 23.49 -6.79 -9.66
C LYS A 38 22.04 -7.25 -9.62
N SER A 39 21.84 -8.57 -9.67
CA SER A 39 20.52 -9.16 -9.43
C SER A 39 20.25 -9.30 -7.94
N ARG A 40 19.07 -8.89 -7.49
CA ARG A 40 18.55 -9.21 -6.16
C ARG A 40 17.39 -10.18 -6.31
N GLU A 41 17.24 -11.08 -5.34
CA GLU A 41 16.10 -12.00 -5.31
C GLU A 41 14.81 -11.25 -4.93
N PHE A 42 13.67 -11.74 -5.42
CA PHE A 42 12.37 -11.10 -5.32
C PHE A 42 11.92 -10.85 -3.87
N THR A 43 12.09 -11.83 -2.97
CA THR A 43 11.79 -11.67 -1.54
C THR A 43 12.70 -10.63 -0.87
N GLN A 44 13.98 -10.56 -1.28
CA GLN A 44 14.91 -9.56 -0.77
C GLN A 44 14.49 -8.15 -1.18
N LEU A 45 14.04 -7.97 -2.42
CA LEU A 45 13.58 -6.69 -2.95
C LEU A 45 12.31 -6.21 -2.21
N LYS A 46 11.31 -7.10 -2.07
CA LYS A 46 10.10 -6.80 -1.29
C LYS A 46 10.42 -6.48 0.17
N GLY A 47 11.29 -7.27 0.80
CA GLY A 47 11.73 -7.06 2.17
C GLY A 47 12.48 -5.74 2.35
N PHE A 48 13.36 -5.39 1.41
CA PHE A 48 14.04 -4.10 1.38
C PHE A 48 13.03 -2.96 1.33
N TRP A 49 12.11 -2.98 0.36
CA TRP A 49 11.09 -1.95 0.23
C TRP A 49 10.24 -1.79 1.50
N ARG A 50 9.79 -2.89 2.12
CA ARG A 50 9.05 -2.85 3.39
C ARG A 50 9.84 -2.14 4.49
N ARG A 51 11.12 -2.48 4.67
CA ARG A 51 11.99 -1.85 5.68
C ARG A 51 12.21 -0.37 5.39
N THR A 52 12.43 -0.04 4.12
CA THR A 52 12.65 1.34 3.65
C THR A 52 11.43 2.23 3.95
N LYS A 53 10.21 1.73 3.72
CA LYS A 53 8.97 2.43 4.11
C LYS A 53 8.87 2.66 5.62
N VAL A 54 9.14 1.63 6.41
CA VAL A 54 9.08 1.73 7.89
C VAL A 54 10.10 2.73 8.41
N ALA A 55 11.33 2.71 7.88
CA ALA A 55 12.37 3.67 8.23
C ALA A 55 11.96 5.11 7.89
N ALA A 56 11.41 5.33 6.69
CA ALA A 56 10.91 6.64 6.28
C ALA A 56 9.76 7.15 7.17
N LYS A 57 8.75 6.31 7.43
CA LYS A 57 7.65 6.64 8.36
C LYS A 57 8.18 7.02 9.74
N LYS A 58 9.13 6.24 10.27
CA LYS A 58 9.75 6.52 11.57
C LYS A 58 10.48 7.85 11.59
N SER A 59 11.30 8.13 10.58
CA SER A 59 12.06 9.38 10.48
C SER A 59 11.14 10.61 10.43
N VAL A 60 10.11 10.57 9.58
CA VAL A 60 9.14 11.67 9.48
C VAL A 60 8.33 11.83 10.76
N ALA A 61 7.90 10.74 11.40
CA ALA A 61 7.18 10.78 12.66
C ALA A 61 8.04 11.36 13.81
N GLN A 62 9.32 10.98 13.88
CA GLN A 62 10.26 11.53 14.86
C GLN A 62 10.46 13.03 14.66
N HIS A 63 10.62 13.48 13.43
CA HIS A 63 10.73 14.90 13.12
C HIS A 63 9.45 15.67 13.49
N LYS A 64 8.26 15.17 13.13
CA LYS A 64 6.98 15.80 13.50
C LYS A 64 6.83 15.91 15.02
N ARG A 65 7.17 14.85 15.76
CA ARG A 65 7.15 14.86 17.23
C ARG A 65 8.12 15.88 17.80
N ALA A 66 9.34 15.95 17.26
CA ALA A 66 10.35 16.89 17.73
C ALA A 66 9.96 18.35 17.44
N LEU A 67 9.27 18.63 16.32
CA LEU A 67 8.73 19.97 16.03
C LEU A 67 7.65 20.42 17.02
N GLN A 68 6.89 19.47 17.59
CA GLN A 68 5.83 19.75 18.56
C GLN A 68 6.34 19.85 20.01
N ALA A 69 7.64 19.63 20.26
CA ALA A 69 8.21 19.73 21.59
C ALA A 69 8.34 21.20 22.00
N THR A 70 7.70 21.60 23.10
CA THR A 70 7.59 23.00 23.56
C THR A 70 8.74 23.47 24.47
N GLY A 71 9.89 22.80 24.43
CA GLY A 71 10.97 22.97 25.42
C GLY A 71 12.11 23.91 25.05
N GLY A 72 11.90 24.95 24.21
CA GLY A 72 12.93 25.96 23.88
C GLY A 72 14.23 25.43 23.24
N GLY A 73 14.26 24.16 22.83
CA GLY A 73 15.43 23.51 22.23
C GLY A 73 15.69 23.96 20.79
N GLN A 74 16.84 23.54 20.26
CA GLN A 74 17.16 23.74 18.84
C GLN A 74 16.12 23.07 17.95
N ARG A 75 15.82 23.70 16.80
CA ARG A 75 14.94 23.12 15.78
C ARG A 75 15.48 21.76 15.35
N PRO A 76 14.65 20.70 15.31
CA PRO A 76 15.10 19.38 14.88
C PRO A 76 15.56 19.40 13.43
N THR A 77 16.56 18.58 13.12
CA THR A 77 17.02 18.36 11.75
C THR A 77 15.91 17.78 10.89
N SER A 78 15.73 18.31 9.68
CA SER A 78 14.77 17.78 8.71
C SER A 78 15.03 16.29 8.41
N PRO A 79 13.99 15.48 8.15
CA PRO A 79 14.18 14.15 7.59
C PRO A 79 14.96 14.22 6.28
N GLY A 80 15.74 13.19 5.98
CA GLY A 80 16.47 13.12 4.70
C GLY A 80 15.52 13.05 3.50
N ASP A 81 15.93 13.64 2.38
CA ASP A 81 15.15 13.76 1.14
C ASP A 81 14.63 12.41 0.64
N ASP A 82 15.44 11.36 0.76
CA ASP A 82 15.05 10.00 0.40
C ASP A 82 13.82 9.53 1.19
N HIS A 83 13.77 9.82 2.50
CA HIS A 83 12.64 9.47 3.35
C HIS A 83 11.39 10.23 2.98
N LEU A 84 11.50 11.52 2.66
CA LEU A 84 10.38 12.34 2.18
C LEU A 84 9.84 11.80 0.86
N LYS A 85 10.73 11.43 -0.07
CA LYS A 85 10.36 10.83 -1.35
C LYS A 85 9.71 9.46 -1.19
N ILE A 86 10.17 8.63 -0.25
CA ILE A 86 9.51 7.35 0.06
C ILE A 86 8.11 7.59 0.62
N MET A 87 7.92 8.60 1.47
CA MET A 87 6.61 8.96 2.01
C MET A 87 5.64 9.44 0.91
N GLU A 88 6.12 10.21 -0.06
CA GLU A 88 5.33 10.63 -1.24
C GLU A 88 4.84 9.44 -2.08
N LEU A 89 5.66 8.37 -2.18
CA LEU A 89 5.32 7.17 -2.93
C LEU A 89 4.31 6.26 -2.21
N CYS A 90 4.14 6.42 -0.91
CA CYS A 90 3.25 5.57 -0.12
C CYS A 90 1.87 6.23 -0.03
N PRO A 91 0.78 5.51 -0.34
CA PRO A 91 -0.57 6.04 -0.13
C PRO A 91 -0.77 6.35 1.36
N THR A 92 -1.47 7.45 1.65
CA THR A 92 -1.81 7.84 3.02
C THR A 92 -2.64 6.73 3.67
N ASP A 93 -2.22 6.29 4.85
CA ASP A 93 -2.88 5.17 5.53
C ASP A 93 -4.28 5.54 6.05
N PHE A 94 -4.52 6.84 6.31
CA PHE A 94 -5.73 7.37 6.92
C PHE A 94 -6.25 8.59 6.16
N VAL A 95 -7.57 8.71 6.06
CA VAL A 95 -8.23 9.97 5.68
C VAL A 95 -8.32 10.80 6.94
N LYS A 96 -7.83 12.04 6.90
CA LYS A 96 -8.04 12.96 8.03
C LYS A 96 -9.52 13.33 8.02
N GLU A 97 -10.25 12.95 9.05
CA GLU A 97 -11.60 13.42 9.26
C GLU A 97 -11.52 14.83 9.84
N GLU A 98 -12.22 15.78 9.23
CA GLU A 98 -12.30 17.15 9.73
C GLU A 98 -13.54 17.26 10.59
N ASN A 99 -13.34 17.50 11.88
CA ASN A 99 -14.42 17.72 12.84
C ASN A 99 -14.33 19.14 13.37
N LEU A 100 -15.38 19.93 13.14
CA LEU A 100 -15.51 21.32 13.57
C LEU A 100 -15.53 21.49 15.10
N TYR A 101 -15.82 20.41 15.83
CA TYR A 101 -15.92 20.42 17.29
C TYR A 101 -14.71 19.78 17.99
N ASP A 102 -13.66 19.42 17.25
CA ASP A 102 -12.44 18.85 17.85
C ASP A 102 -11.50 19.97 18.34
N SER A 103 -10.64 19.67 19.32
CA SER A 103 -9.71 20.62 19.92
C SER A 103 -8.60 21.08 18.95
N ASP A 104 -8.42 20.37 17.83
CA ASP A 104 -7.48 20.71 16.76
C ASP A 104 -8.19 21.25 15.50
N ALA A 105 -9.49 21.57 15.58
CA ALA A 105 -10.24 22.16 14.48
C ALA A 105 -9.60 23.49 14.07
N VAL A 106 -9.02 23.53 12.86
CA VAL A 106 -8.54 24.76 12.25
C VAL A 106 -9.75 25.36 11.51
N PRO A 107 -10.22 26.57 11.87
CA PRO A 107 -11.26 27.23 11.10
C PRO A 107 -10.76 27.38 9.67
N GLN A 108 -11.44 26.73 8.72
CA GLN A 108 -11.16 27.00 7.32
C GLN A 108 -11.53 28.46 7.07
N HIS A 109 -10.51 29.30 6.85
CA HIS A 109 -10.69 30.70 6.46
C HIS A 109 -11.63 30.75 5.25
N GLY A 110 -12.85 31.27 5.42
CA GLY A 110 -13.73 31.48 4.26
C GLY A 110 -15.20 31.79 4.52
N GLU A 111 -15.86 31.21 5.53
CA GLU A 111 -17.28 31.51 5.80
C GLU A 111 -17.53 31.64 7.30
N VAL A 112 -17.85 32.86 7.72
CA VAL A 112 -18.38 33.14 9.04
C VAL A 112 -19.79 32.56 9.09
N ILE A 113 -19.94 31.32 9.56
CA ILE A 113 -21.25 30.82 9.96
C ILE A 113 -21.55 31.42 11.33
N VAL A 114 -22.17 32.60 11.32
CA VAL A 114 -22.87 33.15 12.49
C VAL A 114 -24.14 32.30 12.69
N LEU A 115 -24.06 31.27 13.54
CA LEU A 115 -25.24 30.67 14.14
C LEU A 115 -25.50 31.35 15.48
N GLY A 116 -26.54 32.18 15.47
CA GLY A 116 -26.84 33.15 16.52
C GLY A 116 -27.41 32.56 17.81
N GLY A 117 -27.45 33.44 18.81
CA GLY A 117 -28.13 33.24 20.08
C GLY A 117 -28.05 34.49 20.95
N THR A 118 -29.00 35.40 20.71
CA THR A 118 -29.63 36.35 21.65
C THR A 118 -28.74 37.28 22.50
N GLU A 119 -28.79 38.59 22.24
CA GLU A 119 -29.52 39.57 23.05
C GLU A 119 -29.38 41.00 22.49
N GLU A 120 -30.33 41.84 22.88
CA GLU A 120 -30.79 43.07 22.25
C GLU A 120 -29.90 44.31 22.48
N GLN A 121 -30.24 45.37 21.71
CA GLN A 121 -30.05 46.81 21.97
C GLN A 121 -28.73 47.46 21.50
N ASN A 122 -28.76 48.10 20.32
CA ASN A 122 -29.13 49.53 20.22
C ASN A 122 -28.83 50.12 18.83
N ASN A 123 -29.79 50.92 18.37
CA ASN A 123 -29.74 51.95 17.33
C ASN A 123 -28.33 52.44 16.92
N THR A 124 -28.05 52.46 15.62
CA THR A 124 -27.82 53.71 14.90
C THR A 124 -27.97 53.50 13.39
N LEU A 125 -29.15 53.95 12.93
CA LEU A 125 -29.48 54.33 11.57
C LEU A 125 -28.51 55.42 11.09
N TYR A 126 -27.76 55.15 10.01
CA TYR A 126 -27.34 56.18 9.07
C TYR A 126 -27.44 55.61 7.65
N ASP A 127 -28.42 56.16 6.94
CA ASP A 127 -28.58 56.13 5.50
C ASP A 127 -27.35 56.72 4.81
N ILE A 128 -26.81 56.01 3.81
CA ILE A 128 -26.03 56.61 2.72
C ILE A 128 -26.51 55.96 1.43
N ASP A 129 -26.88 56.86 0.52
CA ASP A 129 -27.69 56.67 -0.68
C ASP A 129 -27.09 55.76 -1.76
N GLU A 130 -28.02 55.25 -2.58
CA GLU A 130 -27.82 54.64 -3.89
C GLU A 130 -26.96 55.52 -4.81
N ASP A 131 -26.10 54.88 -5.60
CA ASP A 131 -25.95 55.05 -7.06
C ASP A 131 -24.52 54.73 -7.51
N GLU A 132 -24.25 53.48 -7.93
CA GLU A 132 -23.50 53.25 -9.19
C GLU A 132 -23.56 51.76 -9.60
N ILE A 133 -24.41 51.50 -10.59
CA ILE A 133 -24.43 50.27 -11.39
C ILE A 133 -23.33 50.40 -12.45
N LEU A 134 -22.40 49.45 -12.53
CA LEU A 134 -21.74 49.09 -13.78
C LEU A 134 -21.54 47.56 -13.90
N PRO A 135 -21.58 47.01 -15.13
CA PRO A 135 -22.08 45.67 -15.40
C PRO A 135 -20.99 44.60 -15.61
N ALA A 136 -21.45 43.35 -15.45
CA ALA A 136 -21.08 42.11 -16.12
C ALA A 136 -19.75 42.03 -16.89
N GLU A 137 -18.92 41.03 -16.56
CA GLU A 137 -18.32 40.11 -17.54
C GLU A 137 -18.10 38.71 -16.93
N GLU A 138 -18.87 37.72 -17.41
CA GLU A 138 -18.40 36.36 -17.71
C GLU A 138 -17.91 36.37 -19.18
N PRO A 139 -17.00 35.47 -19.69
CA PRO A 139 -17.04 34.01 -19.49
C PRO A 139 -15.68 33.25 -19.58
N ALA A 140 -15.68 31.93 -19.36
CA ALA A 140 -14.90 30.90 -20.09
C ALA A 140 -15.01 29.53 -19.36
N GLU A 141 -15.83 28.61 -19.86
CA GLU A 141 -15.45 27.48 -20.74
C GLU A 141 -14.55 26.38 -20.14
N GLN A 142 -15.23 25.31 -19.72
CA GLN A 142 -15.02 23.89 -20.08
C GLN A 142 -13.59 23.37 -20.33
N GLN A 143 -13.23 22.27 -19.65
CA GLN A 143 -12.66 21.11 -20.34
C GLN A 143 -12.85 19.80 -19.56
N MET A 144 -13.67 18.92 -20.13
CA MET A 144 -13.84 17.53 -19.75
C MET A 144 -12.63 16.73 -20.27
N ILE A 145 -11.94 15.99 -19.39
CA ILE A 145 -10.88 15.07 -19.82
C ILE A 145 -11.51 13.70 -20.07
N THR A 146 -11.69 13.38 -21.36
CA THR A 146 -12.02 12.05 -21.85
C THR A 146 -10.79 11.14 -21.71
N VAL A 147 -10.91 10.07 -20.91
CA VAL A 147 -9.87 9.04 -20.83
C VAL A 147 -9.94 8.12 -22.04
N ALA A 148 -8.89 8.19 -22.87
CA ALA A 148 -8.72 7.36 -24.05
C ALA A 148 -8.49 5.89 -23.66
N ASN A 149 -9.23 5.04 -24.38
CA ASN A 149 -9.20 3.60 -24.41
C ASN A 149 -7.86 3.13 -24.97
N VAL A 150 -6.98 2.54 -24.15
CA VAL A 150 -5.72 1.93 -24.64
C VAL A 150 -5.87 0.42 -24.70
N HIS A 151 -5.86 -0.03 -25.95
CA HIS A 151 -5.77 -1.40 -26.44
C HIS A 151 -4.81 -2.25 -25.61
N SER A 152 -5.31 -3.34 -25.05
CA SER A 152 -4.49 -4.36 -24.39
C SER A 152 -3.97 -5.32 -25.47
N GLU A 153 -2.75 -5.11 -25.92
CA GLU A 153 -2.04 -6.11 -26.72
C GLU A 153 -1.59 -7.26 -25.79
N GLU A 154 -2.01 -8.46 -26.17
CA GLU A 154 -1.78 -9.74 -25.50
C GLU A 154 -0.30 -10.16 -25.71
N ILE A 155 0.57 -9.83 -24.75
CA ILE A 155 1.96 -10.30 -24.77
C ILE A 155 2.01 -11.67 -24.10
N ASP A 156 2.07 -12.70 -24.93
CA ASP A 156 2.17 -14.11 -24.54
C ASP A 156 3.61 -14.43 -24.07
N ILE A 157 3.92 -14.14 -22.80
CA ILE A 157 5.23 -14.43 -22.21
C ILE A 157 5.21 -15.84 -21.59
N LYS A 158 5.72 -16.79 -22.38
CA LYS A 158 6.04 -18.17 -21.99
C LYS A 158 6.87 -18.20 -20.70
N MET A 159 6.29 -18.74 -19.64
CA MET A 159 6.93 -19.03 -18.35
C MET A 159 8.21 -19.87 -18.56
N PRO A 160 9.38 -19.47 -18.05
CA PRO A 160 10.54 -20.35 -18.04
C PRO A 160 10.38 -21.39 -16.93
N GLU A 161 10.33 -22.67 -17.33
CA GLU A 161 10.43 -23.81 -16.44
C GLU A 161 11.73 -23.74 -15.62
N CYS A 162 11.58 -23.83 -14.31
CA CYS A 162 12.68 -23.88 -13.34
C CYS A 162 13.44 -25.21 -13.47
N SER A 163 14.34 -25.30 -14.45
CA SER A 163 15.32 -26.38 -14.56
C SER A 163 16.65 -25.93 -13.94
N LYS A 164 16.91 -26.41 -12.72
CA LYS A 164 18.23 -26.26 -12.10
C LYS A 164 19.18 -27.31 -12.68
N LYS A 165 20.15 -26.87 -13.48
CA LYS A 165 21.36 -27.64 -13.78
C LYS A 165 22.57 -26.75 -13.55
N THR A 166 23.05 -26.73 -12.30
CA THR A 166 24.39 -26.23 -11.97
C THR A 166 25.31 -27.43 -11.91
N GLN A 167 26.20 -27.52 -12.88
CA GLN A 167 27.34 -28.42 -12.90
C GLN A 167 28.50 -27.68 -12.25
N MET A 168 28.84 -28.04 -11.01
CA MET A 168 30.13 -27.72 -10.40
C MET A 168 30.49 -28.80 -9.38
N MET A 169 31.57 -29.51 -9.71
CA MET A 169 32.47 -30.29 -8.84
C MET A 169 31.92 -31.55 -8.15
N PHE A 170 32.56 -32.68 -8.46
CA PHE A 170 32.37 -33.98 -7.83
C PHE A 170 32.76 -33.96 -6.34
N PRO A 171 31.90 -34.52 -5.46
CA PRO A 171 32.37 -35.43 -4.42
C PRO A 171 31.52 -36.74 -4.39
N PRO A 172 31.88 -37.74 -3.57
CA PRO A 172 32.08 -39.13 -4.00
C PRO A 172 30.77 -39.89 -4.29
N LYS A 173 30.91 -41.02 -4.99
CA LYS A 173 29.83 -41.95 -5.35
C LYS A 173 28.96 -42.30 -4.12
N VAL A 174 27.72 -41.82 -4.10
CA VAL A 174 26.69 -42.28 -3.17
C VAL A 174 25.74 -43.21 -3.91
N ASP A 175 25.56 -44.41 -3.34
CA ASP A 175 24.84 -45.53 -3.90
C ASP A 175 23.38 -45.23 -4.26
N LYS A 176 22.94 -45.79 -5.39
CA LYS A 176 21.58 -45.67 -5.98
C LYS A 176 20.44 -46.19 -5.08
N LYS A 177 20.71 -46.65 -3.85
CA LYS A 177 19.68 -47.10 -2.90
C LYS A 177 18.95 -45.94 -2.21
N GLN A 178 19.57 -44.77 -2.01
CA GLN A 178 18.96 -43.70 -1.19
C GLN A 178 17.88 -42.86 -1.90
N ILE A 179 17.77 -42.92 -3.23
CA ILE A 179 16.75 -42.15 -3.98
C ILE A 179 15.36 -42.81 -3.90
N ARG A 180 15.29 -44.13 -3.65
CA ARG A 180 14.02 -44.86 -3.59
C ARG A 180 13.29 -44.67 -2.25
N GLU A 181 14.02 -44.43 -1.17
CA GLU A 181 13.45 -44.21 0.18
C GLU A 181 12.80 -42.83 0.36
N LYS A 182 13.25 -41.80 -0.38
CA LYS A 182 12.64 -40.46 -0.27
C LYS A 182 11.28 -40.35 -0.95
N LYS A 183 10.95 -41.24 -1.90
CA LYS A 183 9.63 -41.27 -2.55
C LYS A 183 8.59 -42.02 -1.71
N THR A 184 8.97 -43.06 -0.97
CA THR A 184 8.05 -43.83 -0.11
C THR A 184 7.58 -43.01 1.10
N ASN A 185 8.44 -42.19 1.69
CA ASN A 185 8.08 -41.34 2.84
C ASN A 185 7.05 -40.24 2.51
N LYS A 186 7.03 -39.73 1.27
CA LYS A 186 6.05 -38.70 0.84
C LYS A 186 4.65 -39.28 0.56
N LEU A 187 4.57 -40.55 0.17
CA LEU A 187 3.31 -41.28 -0.02
C LEU A 187 2.72 -41.70 1.35
N ALA A 188 3.56 -42.21 2.25
CA ALA A 188 3.15 -42.58 3.61
C ALA A 188 2.56 -41.40 4.39
N GLY A 189 3.16 -40.20 4.29
CA GLY A 189 2.63 -39.00 4.95
C GLY A 189 1.26 -38.54 4.40
N LYS A 190 0.98 -38.78 3.12
CA LYS A 190 -0.32 -38.46 2.51
C LYS A 190 -1.42 -39.44 2.95
N GLU A 191 -1.10 -40.73 3.05
CA GLU A 191 -2.06 -41.73 3.53
C GLU A 191 -2.39 -41.55 5.02
N ALA A 192 -1.41 -41.19 5.85
CA ALA A 192 -1.64 -40.88 7.25
C ALA A 192 -2.59 -39.68 7.44
N LEU A 193 -2.41 -38.62 6.64
CA LEU A 193 -3.28 -37.45 6.67
C LEU A 193 -4.72 -37.79 6.22
N LEU A 194 -4.85 -38.63 5.18
CA LEU A 194 -6.16 -39.08 4.71
C LEU A 194 -6.90 -39.91 5.76
N ARG A 195 -6.21 -40.84 6.43
CA ARG A 195 -6.78 -41.65 7.51
C ARG A 195 -7.22 -40.80 8.69
N SER A 196 -6.39 -39.85 9.12
CA SER A 196 -6.75 -38.92 10.20
C SER A 196 -7.99 -38.09 9.88
N ASN A 197 -8.13 -37.64 8.63
CA ASN A 197 -9.32 -36.90 8.19
C ASN A 197 -10.58 -37.76 8.13
N ILE A 198 -10.45 -39.05 7.80
CA ILE A 198 -11.57 -40.01 7.81
C ILE A 198 -12.01 -40.27 9.26
N GLU A 199 -11.07 -40.60 10.16
CA GLU A 199 -11.36 -40.85 11.57
C GLU A 199 -12.00 -39.64 12.26
N PHE A 200 -11.54 -38.43 11.94
CA PHE A 200 -12.13 -37.19 12.46
C PHE A 200 -13.60 -37.03 12.02
N LYS A 201 -13.92 -37.35 10.77
CA LYS A 201 -15.30 -37.29 10.25
C LYS A 201 -16.18 -38.37 10.85
N GLU A 202 -15.65 -39.57 11.05
CA GLU A 202 -16.38 -40.67 11.70
C GLU A 202 -16.69 -40.34 13.16
N ARG A 203 -15.73 -39.81 13.92
CA ARG A 203 -15.97 -39.37 15.31
C ARG A 203 -16.99 -38.23 15.38
N ALA A 204 -16.92 -37.27 14.46
CA ALA A 204 -17.91 -36.19 14.39
C ALA A 204 -19.32 -36.69 14.06
N SER A 205 -19.42 -37.74 13.23
CA SER A 205 -20.70 -38.36 12.87
C SER A 205 -21.27 -39.20 14.03
N ALA A 206 -20.42 -39.97 14.72
CA ALA A 206 -20.82 -40.75 15.90
C ALA A 206 -21.34 -39.87 17.04
N MET A 207 -20.70 -38.72 17.29
CA MET A 207 -21.19 -37.74 18.27
C MET A 207 -22.57 -37.16 17.92
N LEU A 208 -22.93 -37.14 16.64
CA LEU A 208 -24.24 -36.67 16.17
C LEU A 208 -25.32 -37.77 16.30
N GLU A 209 -24.93 -39.04 16.20
CA GLU A 209 -25.83 -40.19 16.39
C GLU A 209 -26.11 -40.51 17.87
N GLU A 210 -25.17 -40.25 18.78
CA GLU A 210 -25.39 -40.41 20.24
C GLU A 210 -26.27 -39.30 20.86
N GLY A 211 -26.66 -38.30 20.07
CA GLY A 211 -27.50 -37.17 20.49
C GLY A 211 -29.00 -37.34 20.29
N HIS A 212 -29.47 -38.54 19.91
CA HIS A 212 -30.88 -38.91 19.70
C HIS A 212 -31.27 -40.14 20.52
#